data_AF-S8ED28-F1
#
_entry.id   AF-S8ED28-F1
#
_cell.length_a   1.000
_cell.length_b   1.000
_cell.length_c   1.000
_cell.angle_alpha   90.00
_cell.angle_beta   90.00
_cell.angle_gamma   90.00
#
_symmetry.space_group_name_H-M   'P 1'
#
loop_
_entity.id
_entity.type
_entity.pdbx_description
1 polymer ?
#
loop_
_entity_poly.entity_id
_entity_poly.type
_entity_poly.pdbx_seq_one_letter_code
_entity_poly.pdbx_strand_id
1 'polypeptide(L)'
;MANPGTCVDCPPQPISTSGSAVSPPAVKQHDPLDPSTFVAPSPLPGPSVVIEFCDRCRWLHRATWVSTELFLTFPTPALKAVTILPLNSEETGGRFRVWLYVDGQPPNLVWDRKVEGGFPELKVLKQRIRDCIQPGKSLGHSDKHVEQQ
;
A
#
# COMPACT_ATOMS: atom_id res chain seq x y z
N MET A 1 -8.21 -61.14 -63.18
CA MET A 1 -8.28 -60.54 -61.83
C MET A 1 -8.25 -59.04 -62.01
N ALA A 2 -9.42 -58.41 -62.08
CA ALA A 2 -9.59 -56.96 -62.24
C ALA A 2 -10.49 -56.51 -61.09
N ASN A 3 -10.06 -55.49 -60.34
CA ASN A 3 -10.78 -54.97 -59.18
C ASN A 3 -11.67 -53.80 -59.65
N PRO A 4 -13.01 -53.92 -59.58
CA PRO A 4 -13.93 -52.82 -59.86
C PRO A 4 -14.29 -52.12 -58.55
N GLY A 5 -14.21 -50.79 -58.50
CA GLY A 5 -14.63 -50.07 -57.30
C GLY A 5 -14.24 -48.60 -57.25
N THR A 6 -14.47 -47.85 -58.33
CA THR A 6 -14.69 -46.41 -58.25
C THR A 6 -15.85 -46.14 -57.31
N CYS A 7 -15.64 -45.34 -56.27
CA CYS A 7 -16.70 -44.47 -55.76
C CYS A 7 -16.15 -43.06 -55.74
N VAL A 8 -16.56 -42.30 -56.74
CA VAL A 8 -16.37 -40.86 -56.91
C VAL A 8 -17.46 -40.19 -56.08
N ASP A 9 -17.16 -39.02 -55.52
CA ASP A 9 -18.07 -38.07 -54.87
C ASP A 9 -18.40 -38.31 -53.37
N CYS A 10 -17.56 -37.75 -52.50
CA CYS A 10 -17.98 -37.34 -51.15
C CYS A 10 -17.73 -35.83 -51.03
N PRO A 11 -18.77 -34.98 -50.88
CA PRO A 11 -18.57 -33.55 -50.75
C PRO A 11 -17.90 -33.23 -49.40
N PRO A 12 -16.96 -32.26 -49.36
CA PRO A 12 -16.27 -31.91 -48.12
C PRO A 12 -17.27 -31.32 -47.12
N GLN A 13 -17.30 -31.90 -45.92
CA GLN A 13 -18.01 -31.35 -44.77
C GLN A 13 -17.49 -29.93 -44.49
N PRO A 14 -18.36 -28.93 -44.24
CA PRO A 14 -17.90 -27.61 -43.83
C PRO A 14 -17.22 -27.75 -42.47
N ILE A 15 -15.92 -27.42 -42.44
CA ILE A 15 -15.14 -27.28 -41.22
C ILE A 15 -15.75 -26.11 -40.47
N SER A 16 -16.60 -26.41 -39.49
CA SER A 16 -17.07 -25.45 -38.51
C SER A 16 -15.86 -25.03 -37.67
N THR A 17 -15.11 -24.04 -38.15
CA THR A 17 -14.18 -23.27 -37.31
C THR A 17 -15.03 -22.50 -36.32
N SER A 18 -15.33 -23.11 -35.18
CA SER A 18 -15.71 -22.41 -33.96
C SER A 18 -14.48 -21.64 -33.45
N GLY A 19 -14.17 -20.55 -34.16
CA GLY A 19 -13.40 -19.46 -33.59
C GLY A 19 -14.25 -18.87 -32.48
N SER A 20 -14.12 -19.42 -31.27
CA SER A 20 -14.54 -18.75 -30.05
C SER A 20 -13.71 -17.48 -29.93
N ALA A 21 -14.21 -16.41 -30.54
CA ALA A 21 -13.84 -15.07 -30.17
C ALA A 21 -14.23 -14.92 -28.70
N VAL A 22 -13.24 -15.06 -27.82
CA VAL A 22 -13.39 -14.75 -26.40
C VAL A 22 -13.61 -13.25 -26.34
N SER A 23 -14.87 -12.84 -26.29
CA SER A 23 -15.25 -11.47 -25.97
C SER A 23 -14.54 -11.07 -24.67
N PRO A 24 -13.90 -9.89 -24.60
CA PRO A 24 -13.35 -9.43 -23.34
C PRO A 24 -14.48 -9.39 -22.29
N PRO A 25 -14.22 -9.79 -21.04
CA PRO A 25 -15.25 -9.80 -20.02
C PRO A 25 -15.81 -8.39 -19.88
N ALA A 26 -17.14 -8.27 -19.98
CA ALA A 26 -17.84 -7.01 -19.80
C ALA A 26 -17.41 -6.40 -18.44
N VAL A 27 -16.81 -5.21 -18.48
CA VAL A 27 -16.45 -4.47 -17.28
C VAL A 27 -17.76 -4.20 -16.54
N LYS A 28 -17.99 -4.91 -15.43
CA LYS A 28 -19.13 -4.61 -14.54
C LYS A 28 -18.98 -3.15 -14.12
N GLN A 29 -19.97 -2.32 -14.46
CA GLN A 29 -20.01 -0.94 -13.99
C GLN A 29 -19.98 -0.93 -12.46
N HIS A 30 -19.25 0.02 -11.86
CA HIS A 30 -19.18 0.13 -10.40
C HIS A 30 -20.57 0.42 -9.85
N ASP A 31 -21.06 -0.47 -8.98
CA ASP A 31 -22.33 -0.31 -8.27
C ASP A 31 -22.03 -0.22 -6.76
N PRO A 32 -22.27 0.93 -6.12
CA PRO A 32 -22.00 1.11 -4.68
C PRO A 32 -22.86 0.21 -3.78
N LEU A 33 -23.88 -0.46 -4.31
CA LEU A 33 -24.75 -1.38 -3.57
C LEU A 33 -24.44 -2.86 -3.86
N ASP A 34 -23.62 -3.18 -4.86
CA ASP A 34 -23.20 -4.55 -5.17
C ASP A 34 -21.72 -4.77 -4.82
N PRO A 35 -21.40 -5.52 -3.73
CA PRO A 35 -20.02 -5.81 -3.35
C PRO A 35 -19.26 -6.64 -4.39
N SER A 36 -19.95 -7.31 -5.32
CA SER A 36 -19.31 -8.04 -6.42
C SER A 36 -18.60 -7.12 -7.42
N THR A 37 -18.90 -5.81 -7.38
CA THR A 37 -18.27 -4.79 -8.21
C THR A 37 -17.06 -4.12 -7.53
N PHE A 38 -16.80 -4.41 -6.25
CA PHE A 38 -15.70 -3.82 -5.51
C PHE A 38 -14.38 -4.52 -5.81
N VAL A 39 -13.33 -3.72 -6.01
CA VAL A 39 -11.96 -4.23 -6.23
C VAL A 39 -11.15 -3.94 -4.98
N ALA A 40 -10.59 -5.00 -4.38
CA ALA A 40 -9.70 -4.85 -3.23
C ALA A 40 -8.43 -4.09 -3.64
N PRO A 41 -7.93 -3.14 -2.82
CA PRO A 41 -6.70 -2.43 -3.11
C PRO A 41 -5.51 -3.40 -3.04
N SER A 42 -4.83 -3.59 -4.17
CA SER A 42 -3.65 -4.46 -4.27
C SER A 42 -2.70 -3.96 -5.37
N PRO A 43 -1.39 -3.79 -5.10
CA PRO A 43 -0.75 -3.73 -3.78
C PRO A 43 -1.09 -2.42 -3.04
N LEU A 44 -0.84 -2.35 -1.72
CA LEU A 44 -0.99 -1.10 -0.98
C LEU A 44 -0.03 -0.04 -1.57
N PRO A 45 -0.53 1.12 -2.01
CA PRO A 45 0.29 2.07 -2.75
C PRO A 45 1.20 2.86 -1.79
N GLY A 46 2.48 3.03 -2.16
CA GLY A 46 3.41 3.94 -1.47
C GLY A 46 3.24 5.39 -1.96
N PRO A 47 3.68 6.42 -1.21
CA PRO A 47 4.37 6.33 0.08
C PRO A 47 3.46 5.89 1.23
N SER A 48 3.98 5.04 2.12
CA SER A 48 3.25 4.53 3.29
C SER A 48 4.14 4.46 4.52
N VAL A 49 3.52 4.56 5.70
CA VAL A 49 4.21 4.49 7.00
C VAL A 49 3.77 3.26 7.77
N VAL A 50 4.70 2.57 8.42
CA VAL A 50 4.39 1.47 9.35
C VAL A 50 4.86 1.85 10.75
N ILE A 51 3.93 1.82 11.71
CA ILE A 51 4.20 2.08 13.13
C ILE A 51 4.16 0.74 13.86
N GLU A 52 5.33 0.21 14.21
CA GLU A 52 5.45 -0.97 15.06
C GLU A 52 5.48 -0.56 16.53
N PHE A 53 4.69 -1.21 17.38
CA PHE A 53 4.74 -0.93 18.81
C PHE A 53 4.53 -2.18 19.67
N CYS A 54 5.08 -2.14 20.88
CA CYS A 54 4.83 -3.15 21.89
C CYS A 54 3.40 -3.06 22.42
N ASP A 55 2.59 -4.08 22.13
CA ASP A 55 1.18 -4.12 22.53
C ASP A 55 1.02 -4.21 24.06
N ARG A 56 1.90 -4.98 24.72
CA ARG A 56 1.95 -5.10 26.19
C ARG A 56 2.20 -3.78 26.91
N CYS A 57 2.84 -2.81 26.26
CA CYS A 57 3.10 -1.49 26.83
C CYS A 57 1.89 -0.53 26.74
N ARG A 58 0.77 -0.98 26.14
CA ARG A 58 -0.46 -0.20 25.95
C ARG A 58 -0.24 1.10 25.16
N TRP A 59 0.68 1.11 24.20
CA TRP A 59 1.03 2.30 23.39
C TRP A 59 0.18 2.49 22.13
N LEU A 60 -0.89 1.68 21.95
CA LEU A 60 -1.81 1.81 20.82
C LEU A 60 -2.33 3.24 20.64
N HIS A 61 -2.76 3.89 21.73
CA HIS A 61 -3.25 5.28 21.70
C HIS A 61 -2.24 6.27 21.09
N ARG A 62 -0.95 6.08 21.39
CA ARG A 62 0.12 6.92 20.85
C ARG A 62 0.37 6.61 19.38
N ALA A 63 0.36 5.34 18.98
CA ALA A 63 0.50 4.94 17.58
C ALA A 63 -0.66 5.51 16.73
N THR A 64 -1.90 5.41 17.23
CA THR A 64 -3.09 5.98 16.57
C THR A 64 -3.00 7.49 16.45
N TRP A 65 -2.62 8.19 17.53
CA TRP A 65 -2.47 9.65 17.49
C TRP A 65 -1.41 10.09 16.48
N VAL A 66 -0.24 9.43 16.46
CA VAL A 66 0.81 9.71 15.45
C VAL A 66 0.27 9.47 14.05
N SER A 67 -0.46 8.39 13.80
CA SER A 67 -1.09 8.11 12.50
C SER A 67 -2.03 9.24 12.06
N THR A 68 -2.93 9.69 12.94
CA THR A 68 -3.84 10.81 12.66
C THR A 68 -3.07 12.08 12.30
N GLU A 69 -2.04 12.41 13.08
CA GLU A 69 -1.21 13.59 12.86
C GLU A 69 -0.46 13.55 11.52
N LEU A 70 -0.02 12.36 11.09
CA LEU A 70 0.61 12.17 9.79
C LEU A 70 -0.37 12.38 8.65
N PHE A 71 -1.58 11.81 8.73
CA PHE A 71 -2.60 12.02 7.69
C PHE A 71 -3.06 13.47 7.58
N LEU A 72 -3.20 14.18 8.71
CA LEU A 72 -3.53 15.60 8.72
C LEU A 72 -2.42 16.47 8.09
N THR A 73 -1.16 16.06 8.27
CA THR A 73 0.01 16.81 7.74
C THR A 73 0.27 16.50 6.27
N PHE A 74 0.08 15.24 5.87
CA PHE A 74 0.39 14.71 4.54
C PHE A 74 -0.88 14.17 3.87
N PRO A 75 -1.78 15.05 3.39
CA PRO A 75 -2.97 14.59 2.69
C PRO A 75 -2.61 13.89 1.37
N THR A 76 -3.54 13.08 0.87
CA THR A 76 -3.45 12.43 -0.45
C THR A 76 -3.11 13.46 -1.53
N PRO A 77 -2.16 13.19 -2.45
CA PRO A 77 -1.49 11.90 -2.71
C PRO A 77 -0.14 11.69 -1.97
N ALA A 78 0.23 12.57 -1.04
CA ALA A 78 1.59 12.57 -0.44
C ALA A 78 1.87 11.34 0.45
N LEU A 79 0.93 11.01 1.34
CA LEU A 79 0.96 9.80 2.16
C LEU A 79 -0.33 9.01 1.86
N LYS A 80 -0.20 7.77 1.44
CA LYS A 80 -1.34 6.97 0.98
C LYS A 80 -1.85 5.99 2.03
N ALA A 81 -0.98 5.55 2.93
CA ALA A 81 -1.35 4.61 3.98
C ALA A 81 -0.49 4.77 5.24
N VAL A 82 -1.09 4.47 6.39
CA VAL A 82 -0.40 4.26 7.66
C VAL A 82 -0.88 2.94 8.23
N THR A 83 0.03 2.01 8.47
CA THR A 83 -0.24 0.71 9.08
C THR A 83 0.25 0.74 10.52
N ILE A 84 -0.62 0.37 11.46
CA ILE A 84 -0.28 0.23 12.87
C ILE A 84 -0.12 -1.27 13.16
N LEU A 85 1.08 -1.68 13.56
CA LEU A 85 1.44 -3.09 13.77
C LEU A 85 1.70 -3.36 15.26
N PRO A 86 0.74 -3.95 15.99
CA PRO A 86 0.95 -4.38 17.36
C PRO A 86 1.87 -5.61 17.40
N LEU A 87 2.86 -5.58 18.28
CA LEU A 87 3.81 -6.67 18.50
C LEU A 87 3.77 -7.14 19.96
N ASN A 88 3.67 -8.45 20.16
CA ASN A 88 3.47 -9.06 21.48
C ASN A 88 4.60 -10.03 21.89
N SER A 89 5.66 -10.16 21.10
CA SER A 89 6.80 -11.03 21.46
C SER A 89 7.69 -10.39 22.54
N GLU A 90 8.46 -11.20 23.26
CA GLU A 90 9.39 -10.69 24.29
C GLU A 90 10.49 -9.80 23.71
N GLU A 91 11.03 -10.17 22.56
CA GLU A 91 12.03 -9.40 21.81
C GLU A 91 11.53 -8.00 21.41
N THR A 92 10.22 -7.86 21.18
CA THR A 92 9.59 -6.59 20.79
C THR A 92 9.19 -5.74 22.01
N GLY A 93 9.57 -6.16 23.22
CA GLY A 93 9.37 -5.41 24.46
C GLY A 93 9.88 -3.97 24.38
N GLY A 94 8.97 -3.02 24.64
CA GLY A 94 9.26 -1.59 24.62
C GLY A 94 9.63 -1.02 23.24
N ARG A 95 9.32 -1.75 22.15
CA ARG A 95 9.51 -1.27 20.77
C ARG A 95 8.48 -0.18 20.44
N PHE A 96 8.96 0.86 19.79
CA PHE A 96 8.15 1.84 19.09
C PHE A 96 8.98 2.34 17.90
N ARG A 97 8.65 1.88 16.69
CA ARG A 97 9.39 2.19 15.46
C ARG A 97 8.45 2.78 14.43
N VAL A 98 8.96 3.75 13.67
CA VAL A 98 8.25 4.34 12.53
C VAL A 98 9.09 4.10 11.30
N TRP A 99 8.56 3.28 10.40
CA TRP A 99 9.14 2.98 9.10
C TRP A 99 8.42 3.76 8.01
N LEU A 100 9.17 4.19 6.99
CA LEU A 100 8.65 4.82 5.80
C LEU A 100 9.02 3.98 4.58
N TYR A 101 8.01 3.70 3.76
CA TYR A 101 8.13 2.99 2.49
C TYR A 101 7.82 3.99 1.38
N VAL A 102 8.73 4.14 0.44
CA VAL A 102 8.57 4.98 -0.75
C VAL A 102 8.82 4.10 -1.96
N ASP A 103 8.00 4.27 -3.00
CA ASP A 103 8.08 3.44 -4.20
C ASP A 103 9.49 3.54 -4.82
N GLY A 104 10.10 2.37 -5.09
CA GLY A 104 11.44 2.29 -5.68
C GLY A 104 12.61 2.58 -4.72
N GLN A 105 12.37 2.71 -3.41
CA GLN A 105 13.40 2.89 -2.39
C GLN A 105 13.34 1.78 -1.33
N PRO A 106 14.47 1.44 -0.67
CA PRO A 106 14.44 0.53 0.46
C PRO A 106 13.66 1.16 1.65
N PRO A 107 13.12 0.34 2.56
CA PRO A 107 12.44 0.83 3.76
C PRO A 107 13.36 1.70 4.60
N ASN A 108 12.89 2.89 4.98
CA ASN A 108 13.64 3.85 5.79
C ASN A 108 13.13 3.83 7.24
N LEU A 109 14.02 3.63 8.21
CA LEU A 109 13.70 3.75 9.63
C LEU A 109 13.74 5.24 10.02
N VAL A 110 12.57 5.85 10.17
CA VAL A 110 12.46 7.28 10.47
C VAL A 110 12.64 7.56 11.96
N TRP A 111 12.15 6.65 12.81
CA TRP A 111 12.25 6.77 14.26
C TRP A 111 12.32 5.40 14.93
N ASP A 112 13.17 5.29 15.96
CA ASP A 112 13.15 4.17 16.90
C ASP A 112 13.30 4.71 18.33
N ARG A 113 12.39 4.29 19.22
CA ARG A 113 12.37 4.77 20.61
C ARG A 113 13.64 4.44 21.39
N LYS A 114 14.24 3.27 21.18
CA LYS A 114 15.46 2.86 21.90
C LYS A 114 16.68 3.62 21.38
N VAL A 115 16.75 3.89 20.07
CA VAL A 115 17.84 4.66 19.45
C VAL A 115 17.76 6.14 19.79
N GLU A 116 16.57 6.74 19.69
CA GLU A 116 16.36 8.18 19.90
C GLU A 116 16.10 8.53 21.38
N GLY A 117 16.08 7.54 22.28
CA GLY A 117 15.89 7.75 23.72
C GLY A 117 14.48 8.16 24.14
N GLY A 118 13.48 8.07 23.26
CA GLY A 118 12.14 8.55 23.56
C GLY A 118 11.11 8.31 22.46
N PHE A 119 9.88 8.76 22.71
CA PHE A 119 8.86 8.79 21.68
C PHE A 119 9.13 9.90 20.67
N PRO A 120 8.65 9.76 19.43
CA PRO A 120 8.85 10.78 18.41
C PRO A 120 8.24 12.11 18.86
N GLU A 121 9.07 13.16 18.82
CA GLU A 121 8.55 14.51 18.79
C GLU A 121 7.92 14.75 17.41
N LEU A 122 6.63 15.07 17.38
CA LEU A 122 5.87 15.15 16.12
C LEU A 122 6.49 16.09 15.10
N LYS A 123 7.06 17.22 15.56
CA LYS A 123 7.72 18.19 14.69
C LYS A 123 8.86 17.53 13.92
N VAL A 124 9.79 16.89 14.64
CA VAL A 124 10.95 16.21 14.06
C VAL A 124 10.51 15.05 13.18
N LEU A 125 9.53 14.26 13.62
CA LEU A 125 9.00 13.14 12.85
C LEU A 125 8.41 13.59 11.50
N LYS A 126 7.59 14.66 11.51
CA LYS A 126 6.99 15.23 10.30
C LYS A 126 8.07 15.77 9.36
N GLN A 127 9.09 16.46 9.89
CA GLN A 127 10.21 16.94 9.08
C GLN A 127 10.95 15.79 8.39
N ARG A 128 11.36 14.76 9.15
CA ARG A 128 12.07 13.58 8.60
C ARG A 128 11.26 12.87 7.51
N ILE A 129 9.95 12.71 7.71
CA ILE A 129 9.06 12.11 6.69
C ILE A 129 8.98 13.01 5.46
N ARG A 130 8.74 14.31 5.64
CA ARG A 130 8.68 15.27 4.52
C ARG A 130 9.94 15.23 3.67
N ASP A 131 11.11 15.23 4.30
CA ASP A 131 12.38 15.21 3.58
C ASP A 131 12.53 14.00 2.65
N CYS A 132 11.84 12.90 2.97
CA CYS A 132 11.80 11.71 2.12
C CYS A 132 10.71 11.76 1.04
N ILE A 133 9.49 12.26 1.34
CA ILE A 133 8.33 12.17 0.42
C ILE A 133 8.07 13.44 -0.41
N GLN A 134 8.44 14.62 0.10
CA GLN A 134 8.17 15.93 -0.50
C GLN A 134 9.30 16.92 -0.17
N PRO A 135 10.53 16.69 -0.68
CA PRO A 135 11.65 17.58 -0.41
C PRO A 135 11.33 19.01 -0.86
N GLY A 136 11.52 19.98 0.04
CA GLY A 136 11.29 21.41 -0.24
C GLY A 136 9.88 21.95 0.05
N LYS A 137 8.92 21.11 0.45
CA LYS A 137 7.59 21.60 0.88
C LYS A 137 7.65 22.18 2.30
N SER A 138 7.18 23.41 2.49
CA SER A 138 7.10 23.99 3.84
C SER A 138 5.99 23.33 4.67
N LEU A 139 6.30 22.94 5.90
CA LEU A 139 5.37 22.49 6.94
C LEU A 139 4.93 23.62 7.89
N GLY A 140 5.13 24.89 7.47
CA GLY A 140 4.74 26.06 8.26
C GLY A 140 5.44 26.12 9.62
N HIS A 141 4.68 26.09 10.71
CA HIS A 141 5.21 26.14 12.08
C HIS A 141 6.13 24.97 12.42
N SER A 142 6.01 23.84 11.71
CA SER A 142 6.90 22.70 11.94
C SER A 142 8.31 22.94 11.39
N ASP A 143 8.51 23.89 10.47
CA ASP A 143 9.82 24.22 9.90
C ASP A 143 10.53 25.39 10.56
N LYS A 144 9.79 26.19 11.33
CA LYS A 144 10.39 27.31 12.05
C LYS A 144 11.22 26.75 13.20
N HIS A 145 12.51 27.07 13.24
CA HIS A 145 13.31 26.88 14.44
C HIS A 145 12.61 27.63 15.58
N VAL A 146 12.30 26.93 16.67
CA VAL A 146 11.98 27.61 17.91
C VAL A 146 13.35 28.07 18.40
N GLU A 147 13.71 29.33 18.13
CA GLU A 147 14.72 30.02 18.93
C GLU A 147 14.19 30.02 20.36
N GLN A 148 14.67 29.06 21.15
CA GLN A 148 14.50 29.10 22.59
C GLN A 148 15.36 30.27 23.09
N GLN A 149 14.70 31.33 23.52
CA GLN A 149 15.28 32.34 24.42
C GLN A 149 15.39 31.78 25.83
#